data_AF-A0A7V9FM33-F1
#
_entry.id   AF-A0A7V9FM33-F1
#
_cell.length_a   1.000
_cell.length_b   1.000
_cell.length_c   1.000
_cell.angle_alpha   90.00
_cell.angle_beta   90.00
_cell.angle_gamma   90.00
#
_symmetry.space_group_name_H-M   'P 1'
#
loop_
_entity.id
_entity.type
_entity.pdbx_description
1 polymer ?
#
loop_
_entity_poly.entity_id
_entity_poly.type
_entity_poly.pdbx_seq_one_letter_code
_entity_poly.pdbx_strand_id
1 'polypeptide(L)'
;AVVIPFVDALSVWRGPTDYIVSEQPSVFDDVSIAFRIPGEQESANIGPPDILFFSLFLAAAARFGLRVAWTWAAMVALLGLTLVVTATTDVAGLPALPAICLGFLLPNIDLVWRSLRRR
;
A
#
# COMPACT_ATOMS: atom_id res chain seq x y z
N ALA A 1 3.07 5.89 -9.77
CA ALA A 1 3.62 5.99 -8.41
C ALA A 1 3.19 7.28 -7.71
N VAL A 2 3.39 8.48 -8.27
CA VAL A 2 3.10 9.74 -7.54
C VAL A 2 1.61 10.04 -7.33
N VAL A 3 0.73 9.67 -8.28
CA VAL A 3 -0.71 9.95 -8.19
C VAL A 3 -1.46 8.99 -7.24
N ILE A 4 -1.05 7.72 -7.22
CA ILE A 4 -1.65 6.64 -6.43
C ILE A 4 -1.80 6.96 -4.93
N PRO A 5 -0.78 7.50 -4.22
CA PRO A 5 -0.88 7.75 -2.79
C PRO A 5 -1.89 8.85 -2.45
N PHE A 6 -2.11 9.82 -3.35
CA PHE A 6 -3.15 10.83 -3.16
C PHE A 6 -4.55 10.24 -3.34
N VAL A 7 -4.73 9.37 -4.34
CA VAL A 7 -6.01 8.67 -4.56
C VAL A 7 -6.32 7.76 -3.38
N ASP A 8 -5.32 7.03 -2.87
CA ASP A 8 -5.47 6.18 -1.69
C ASP A 8 -5.82 6.98 -0.43
N ALA A 9 -5.03 8.02 -0.11
CA ALA A 9 -5.29 8.87 1.05
C ALA A 9 -6.67 9.54 0.96
N LEU A 10 -7.09 10.00 -0.22
CA LEU A 10 -8.44 10.53 -0.43
C LEU A 10 -9.51 9.45 -0.34
N SER A 11 -9.25 8.22 -0.78
CA SER A 11 -10.20 7.10 -0.68
C SER A 11 -10.36 6.60 0.75
N VAL A 12 -9.31 6.64 1.57
CA VAL A 12 -9.39 6.30 3.01
C VAL A 12 -10.05 7.45 3.78
N TRP A 13 -9.73 8.70 3.45
CA TRP A 13 -10.22 9.87 4.17
C TRP A 13 -11.62 10.32 3.74
N ARG A 14 -12.04 10.05 2.49
CA ARG A 14 -13.40 10.28 1.95
C ARG A 14 -14.16 9.00 1.60
N GLY A 15 -13.63 7.84 1.99
CA GLY A 15 -14.28 6.56 1.73
C GLY A 15 -15.74 6.58 2.22
N PRO A 16 -16.72 6.27 1.35
CA PRO A 16 -18.14 6.23 1.69
C PRO A 16 -18.45 4.97 2.50
N THR A 17 -17.86 4.83 3.67
CA THR A 17 -18.10 3.70 4.59
C THR A 17 -19.32 3.90 5.50
N ASP A 18 -20.08 4.99 5.34
CA ASP A 18 -21.42 5.11 5.93
C ASP A 18 -22.56 4.95 4.91
N TYR A 19 -22.29 5.02 3.60
CA TYR A 19 -23.36 4.95 2.57
C TYR A 19 -23.39 3.63 1.79
N ILE A 20 -22.31 2.85 1.77
CA ILE A 20 -22.26 1.56 1.04
C ILE A 20 -22.43 0.36 1.99
N VAL A 21 -22.42 0.57 3.30
CA VAL A 21 -22.70 -0.46 4.33
C VAL A 21 -24.19 -0.83 4.38
N SER A 22 -25.09 -0.04 3.78
CA SER A 22 -26.53 -0.28 3.82
C SER A 22 -27.09 -1.23 2.75
N GLU A 23 -26.40 -1.51 1.64
CA GLU A 23 -27.07 -2.20 0.50
C GLU A 23 -26.50 -3.57 0.05
N GLN A 24 -25.23 -3.96 0.26
CA GLN A 24 -24.74 -5.29 -0.18
C GLN A 24 -23.64 -5.90 0.72
N PRO A 25 -24.00 -6.72 1.73
CA PRO A 25 -23.05 -7.33 2.68
C PRO A 25 -22.20 -8.48 2.15
N SER A 26 -22.48 -9.03 0.96
CA SER A 26 -21.95 -10.35 0.55
C SER A 26 -20.73 -10.35 -0.37
N VAL A 27 -20.19 -9.19 -0.75
CA VAL A 27 -19.06 -9.10 -1.70
C VAL A 27 -17.75 -8.66 -1.04
N PHE A 28 -17.79 -8.24 0.23
CA PHE A 28 -16.60 -7.81 0.99
C PHE A 28 -15.88 -8.95 1.74
N ASP A 29 -16.54 -10.09 1.97
CA ASP A 29 -15.92 -11.24 2.66
C ASP A 29 -14.91 -12.02 1.79
N ASP A 30 -14.90 -11.82 0.47
CA ASP A 30 -14.09 -12.66 -0.44
C ASP A 30 -12.69 -12.08 -0.74
N VAL A 31 -12.41 -10.84 -0.34
CA VAL A 31 -11.17 -10.14 -0.73
C VAL A 31 -10.61 -9.30 0.42
N SER A 32 -10.53 -9.82 1.63
CA SER A 32 -9.65 -9.21 2.64
C SER A 32 -8.91 -10.31 3.40
N ILE A 33 -7.58 -10.33 3.30
CA ILE A 33 -6.76 -11.25 4.08
C ILE A 33 -6.63 -10.64 5.46
N ALA A 34 -7.61 -10.93 6.33
CA ALA A 34 -7.56 -10.56 7.73
C ALA A 34 -6.55 -11.46 8.45
N PHE A 35 -5.33 -10.97 8.68
CA PHE A 35 -4.41 -11.62 9.62
C PHE A 35 -4.93 -11.39 11.04
N ARG A 36 -5.69 -12.36 11.57
CA ARG A 36 -6.09 -12.38 12.98
C ARG A 36 -4.93 -12.91 13.82
N ILE A 37 -4.42 -12.07 14.71
CA ILE A 37 -3.46 -12.49 15.73
C ILE A 37 -4.27 -13.09 16.90
N PRO A 38 -3.93 -14.29 17.42
CA PRO A 38 -4.64 -14.85 18.56
C PRO A 38 -4.43 -13.97 19.80
N GLY A 39 -5.47 -13.25 20.23
CA GLY A 39 -5.47 -12.47 21.48
C GLY A 39 -5.86 -10.99 21.36
N GLU A 40 -5.94 -10.42 20.16
CA GLU A 40 -6.37 -9.03 19.95
C GLU A 40 -7.62 -8.93 19.07
N GLN A 41 -8.42 -7.88 19.30
CA GLN A 41 -9.66 -7.59 18.55
C GLN A 41 -9.38 -6.81 17.26
N GLU A 42 -8.16 -6.30 17.07
CA GLU A 42 -7.75 -5.62 15.83
C GLU A 42 -7.11 -6.61 14.84
N SER A 43 -7.70 -6.71 13.66
CA SER A 43 -7.09 -7.40 12.52
C SER A 43 -6.20 -6.43 11.76
N ALA A 44 -4.94 -6.83 11.54
CA ALA A 44 -4.08 -6.14 10.59
C ALA A 44 -4.61 -6.41 9.17
N ASN A 45 -5.49 -5.52 8.68
CA ASN A 45 -6.10 -5.65 7.37
C ASN A 45 -5.15 -5.07 6.33
N ILE A 46 -4.50 -5.95 5.57
CA ILE A 46 -3.83 -5.55 4.33
C ILE A 46 -4.90 -5.48 3.25
N GLY A 47 -5.06 -4.29 2.66
CA GLY A 47 -6.05 -4.10 1.61
C GLY A 47 -5.68 -4.86 0.34
N PRO A 48 -6.65 -5.36 -0.44
CA PRO A 48 -6.40 -5.90 -1.78
C PRO A 48 -5.61 -4.94 -2.69
N PRO A 49 -5.88 -3.62 -2.67
CA PRO A 49 -5.09 -2.66 -3.43
C PRO A 49 -3.60 -2.71 -3.09
N ASP A 50 -3.25 -2.90 -1.81
CA ASP A 50 -1.86 -2.92 -1.36
C ASP A 50 -1.08 -4.07 -2.00
N ILE A 51 -1.67 -5.27 -2.03
CA ILE A 51 -1.06 -6.45 -2.66
C ILE A 51 -0.91 -6.24 -4.17
N LEU A 52 -1.93 -5.67 -4.81
CA LEU A 52 -1.90 -5.37 -6.24
C LEU A 52 -0.82 -4.34 -6.58
N PHE A 53 -0.72 -3.24 -5.85
CA PHE A 53 0.30 -2.21 -6.11
C PHE A 53 1.70 -2.68 -5.73
N PHE A 54 1.85 -3.44 -4.65
CA PHE A 54 3.13 -4.05 -4.28
C PHE A 54 3.65 -4.96 -5.40
N SER A 55 2.81 -5.88 -5.87
CA SER A 55 3.18 -6.82 -6.94
C SER A 55 3.41 -6.09 -8.28
N LEU A 56 2.56 -5.14 -8.64
CA LEU A 56 2.71 -4.32 -9.85
C LEU A 56 4.02 -3.53 -9.85
N PHE A 57 4.38 -2.87 -8.74
CA PHE A 57 5.61 -2.11 -8.63
C PHE A 57 6.85 -2.99 -8.65
N LEU A 58 6.80 -4.16 -8.03
CA LEU A 58 7.90 -5.12 -8.09
C LEU A 58 8.08 -5.67 -9.51
N ALA A 59 6.97 -6.00 -10.20
CA ALA A 59 6.99 -6.43 -11.59
C ALA A 59 7.49 -5.32 -12.53
N ALA A 60 7.08 -4.08 -12.31
CA ALA A 60 7.58 -2.92 -13.04
C ALA A 60 9.10 -2.74 -12.81
N ALA A 61 9.57 -2.88 -11.56
CA ALA A 61 10.99 -2.80 -11.26
C ALA A 61 11.80 -3.86 -12.03
N ALA A 62 11.30 -5.09 -12.09
CA ALA A 62 11.92 -6.16 -12.87
C ALA A 62 11.87 -5.86 -14.39
N ARG A 63 10.72 -5.41 -14.89
CA ARG A 63 10.50 -5.15 -16.32
C ARG A 63 11.37 -4.03 -16.89
N PHE A 64 11.62 -2.99 -16.09
CA PHE A 64 12.36 -1.79 -16.49
C PHE A 64 13.83 -1.80 -16.04
N GLY A 65 14.33 -2.91 -15.48
CA GLY A 65 15.72 -3.02 -15.04
C GLY A 65 16.08 -2.09 -13.87
N LEU A 66 15.11 -1.84 -12.99
CA LEU A 66 15.27 -1.06 -11.77
C LEU A 66 15.85 -1.93 -10.64
N ARG A 67 16.04 -1.35 -9.45
CA ARG A 67 16.63 -2.05 -8.30
C ARG A 67 15.60 -2.91 -7.58
N VAL A 68 15.26 -4.07 -8.13
CA VAL A 68 14.20 -4.97 -7.61
C VAL A 68 14.37 -5.30 -6.13
N ALA A 69 15.55 -5.78 -5.71
CA ALA A 69 15.80 -6.18 -4.32
C ALA A 69 15.63 -5.01 -3.33
N TRP A 70 16.17 -3.84 -3.69
CA TRP A 70 16.04 -2.63 -2.86
C TRP A 70 14.61 -2.09 -2.85
N THR A 71 13.89 -2.22 -3.96
CA THR A 71 12.47 -1.85 -4.06
C THR A 71 11.62 -2.71 -3.14
N TRP A 72 11.83 -4.03 -3.18
CA TRP A 72 11.16 -4.96 -2.29
C TRP A 72 11.46 -4.64 -0.82
N ALA A 73 12.74 -4.50 -0.46
CA ALA A 73 13.16 -4.22 0.91
C ALA A 73 12.57 -2.89 1.42
N ALA A 74 12.58 -1.83 0.61
CA ALA A 74 12.03 -0.54 0.99
C ALA A 74 10.50 -0.56 1.12
N MET A 75 9.77 -1.23 0.22
CA MET A 75 8.32 -1.38 0.33
C MET A 75 7.93 -2.20 1.57
N VAL A 76 8.63 -3.30 1.86
CA VAL A 76 8.39 -4.11 3.07
C VAL A 76 8.70 -3.33 4.34
N ALA A 77 9.83 -2.61 4.37
CA ALA A 77 10.21 -1.82 5.54
C ALA A 77 9.22 -0.69 5.83
N LEU A 78 8.76 0.03 4.80
CA LEU A 78 7.80 1.12 4.98
C LEU A 78 6.40 0.61 5.32
N LEU A 79 5.97 -0.51 4.74
CA LEU A 79 4.69 -1.13 5.09
C LEU A 79 4.72 -1.69 6.53
N GLY A 80 5.84 -2.30 6.93
CA GLY A 80 6.06 -2.71 8.32
C GLY A 80 6.07 -1.52 9.28
N LEU A 81 6.70 -0.41 8.89
CA LEU A 81 6.66 0.82 9.68
C LEU A 81 5.24 1.37 9.83
N THR A 82 4.43 1.38 8.76
CA THR A 82 3.03 1.81 8.86
C THR A 82 2.22 0.93 9.80
N LEU A 83 2.44 -0.40 9.79
CA LEU A 83 1.79 -1.31 10.72
C LEU A 83 2.17 -1.01 12.18
N VAL A 84 3.46 -0.81 12.46
CA VAL A 84 3.95 -0.48 13.81
C VAL A 84 3.39 0.86 14.28
N VAL A 85 3.34 1.87 13.41
CA VAL A 85 2.77 3.18 13.75
C VAL A 85 1.28 3.05 14.05
N THR A 86 0.51 2.37 13.20
CA THR A 86 -0.92 2.12 13.42
C THR A 86 -1.15 1.44 14.78
N ALA A 87 -0.41 0.36 15.07
CA ALA A 87 -0.55 -0.40 16.31
C ALA A 87 -0.10 0.36 17.58
N THR A 88 0.74 1.38 17.45
CA THR A 88 1.26 2.14 18.61
C THR A 88 0.55 3.48 18.84
N THR A 89 -0.22 3.96 17.87
CA THR A 89 -0.85 5.28 17.93
C THR A 89 -2.38 5.25 17.99
N ASP A 90 -2.98 4.05 17.99
CA ASP A 90 -4.44 3.82 17.91
C ASP A 90 -5.10 4.58 16.74
N VAL A 91 -4.32 4.99 15.73
CA VAL A 91 -4.80 5.66 14.53
C VAL A 91 -5.27 4.59 13.55
N ALA A 92 -6.55 4.22 13.65
CA ALA A 92 -7.17 3.32 12.70
C ALA A 92 -7.13 3.91 11.27
N GLY A 93 -6.68 3.09 10.30
CA GLY A 93 -6.80 3.42 8.88
C GLY A 93 -5.70 4.29 8.29
N LEU A 94 -4.43 4.15 8.70
CA LEU A 94 -3.33 4.77 7.96
C LEU A 94 -3.25 4.19 6.52
N PRO A 95 -3.28 5.04 5.47
CA PRO A 95 -3.19 4.58 4.09
C PRO A 95 -1.82 3.92 3.83
N ALA A 96 -1.84 2.65 3.41
CA ALA A 96 -0.64 1.84 3.18
C ALA A 96 -0.03 2.06 1.78
N LEU A 97 -0.80 2.52 0.78
CA LEU A 97 -0.26 2.80 -0.55
C LEU A 97 0.78 3.92 -0.59
N PRO A 98 0.71 5.00 0.23
CA PRO A 98 1.80 5.94 0.42
C PRO A 98 3.14 5.27 0.75
N ALA A 99 3.16 4.35 1.72
CA ALA A 99 4.37 3.62 2.08
C ALA A 99 4.88 2.77 0.91
N ILE A 100 4.01 2.06 0.21
CA ILE A 100 4.36 1.25 -0.97
C ILE A 100 4.92 2.13 -2.09
N CYS A 101 4.30 3.28 -2.37
CA CYS A 101 4.74 4.20 -3.42
C CYS A 101 6.10 4.83 -3.10
N LEU A 102 6.33 5.20 -1.84
CA LEU A 102 7.63 5.70 -1.38
C LEU A 102 8.69 4.59 -1.45
N GLY A 103 8.35 3.36 -1.06
CA GLY A 103 9.25 2.20 -1.13
C GLY A 103 9.65 1.85 -2.55
N PHE A 104 8.78 2.09 -3.54
CA PHE A 104 9.15 1.97 -4.95
C PHE A 104 10.00 3.14 -5.45
N LEU A 105 9.65 4.39 -5.10
CA LEU A 105 10.31 5.57 -5.65
C LEU A 105 11.70 5.81 -5.07
N LEU A 106 11.87 5.72 -3.75
CA LEU A 106 13.13 6.07 -3.08
C LEU A 106 14.35 5.30 -3.63
N PRO A 107 14.30 3.96 -3.83
CA PRO A 107 15.44 3.22 -4.34
C PRO A 107 15.70 3.42 -5.84
N ASN A 108 14.76 4.01 -6.57
CA ASN A 108 14.78 4.09 -8.03
C ASN A 108 14.75 5.52 -8.59
N ILE A 109 14.70 6.54 -7.73
CA ILE A 109 14.49 7.94 -8.13
C ILE A 109 15.56 8.42 -9.11
N ASP A 110 16.82 8.01 -8.93
CA ASP A 110 17.94 8.33 -9.80
C ASP A 110 17.82 7.66 -11.18
N LEU A 111 17.35 6.40 -11.23
CA LEU A 111 17.15 5.66 -12.49
C LEU A 111 15.97 6.21 -13.28
N VAL A 112 14.87 6.52 -12.59
CA VAL A 112 13.68 7.15 -13.16
C VAL A 112 14.01 8.55 -13.68
N TRP A 113 14.76 9.34 -12.91
CA TRP A 113 15.19 10.67 -13.32
C TRP A 113 16.11 10.64 -14.55
N ARG A 114 17.07 9.70 -14.58
CA ARG A 114 17.96 9.51 -15.74
C ARG A 114 17.19 9.08 -16.98
N SER A 115 16.16 8.25 -16.86
CA SER A 115 15.37 7.80 -18.02
C SER A 115 14.47 8.91 -18.57
N LEU A 116 13.87 9.73 -17.68
CA LEU A 116 13.07 10.89 -18.05
C LEU A 116 13.90 11.96 -18.78
N ARG A 117 15.14 12.22 -18.35
CA ARG A 117 16.03 13.19 -19.02
C ARG A 117 16.56 12.74 -20.38
N ARG A 118 16.49 11.46 -20.70
CA ARG A 118 16.94 10.91 -21.99
C ARG A 118 15.83 10.87 -23.05
N ARG A 119 14.60 11.21 -22.67
CA ARG A 119 13.44 11.35 -23.57
C ARG A 119 13.15 12.82 -23.80
#